data_AF-A0A669D4J2-F1
#
_entry.id   AF-A0A669D4J2-F1
#
_cell.length_a   1.000
_cell.length_b   1.000
_cell.length_c   1.000
_cell.angle_alpha   90.00
_cell.angle_beta   90.00
_cell.angle_gamma   90.00
#
_symmetry.space_group_name_H-M   'P 1'
#
loop_
_entity.id
_entity.type
_entity.pdbx_description
1 polymer ?
#
loop_
_entity_poly.entity_id
_entity_poly.type
_entity_poly.pdbx_seq_one_letter_code
_entity_poly.pdbx_strand_id
1 'polypeptide(L)'
;MSTEKCFANGSATPGPVPKGHIRLYSMRFCPFAQRTRLVLNAKGITYDTVNIHLKDKPDWFLEKNPLGLVPTLETPAGEVIYESPITCEYLDEVYPEKKLLPSSPFAKAQQKMMLEHFSKVIPYFYKIPTGRKNGEDVSGLEADLKEKFAKLNACLVNKKTKFFGGDSITMIDYMMWPWFERAEAYQFKQFLDGTPELKKWTELMLQDSAVKAIMFSPDAHKAFFKTFLDGNPDFDYGL
;
A
#
# COMPACT_ATOMS: atom_id res chain seq x y z
N MET A 1 -9.42 -23.23 -5.03
CA MET A 1 -8.81 -22.32 -6.02
C MET A 1 -8.86 -20.92 -5.43
N SER A 2 -7.71 -20.26 -5.30
CA SER A 2 -7.67 -18.84 -4.91
C SER A 2 -8.32 -18.03 -6.03
N THR A 3 -9.51 -17.50 -5.78
CA THR A 3 -10.19 -16.60 -6.70
C THR A 3 -9.69 -15.18 -6.46
N GLU A 4 -9.49 -14.42 -7.53
CA GLU A 4 -9.23 -12.99 -7.40
C GLU A 4 -10.49 -12.21 -7.04
N LYS A 5 -11.68 -12.80 -7.25
CA LYS A 5 -12.97 -12.20 -6.94
C LYS A 5 -13.12 -11.94 -5.44
N CYS A 6 -13.72 -10.82 -5.10
CA CYS A 6 -13.98 -10.46 -3.73
C CYS A 6 -15.06 -11.35 -3.08
N PHE A 7 -14.88 -11.61 -1.79
CA PHE A 7 -15.86 -12.21 -0.92
C PHE A 7 -16.72 -11.10 -0.35
N ALA A 8 -18.04 -11.23 -0.51
CA ALA A 8 -19.05 -10.30 -0.03
C ALA A 8 -19.95 -10.93 1.03
N ASN A 9 -20.97 -10.20 1.50
CA ASN A 9 -21.92 -10.76 2.44
C ASN A 9 -22.58 -12.06 1.90
N GLY A 10 -22.81 -13.02 2.78
CA GLY A 10 -23.28 -14.36 2.40
C GLY A 10 -22.25 -15.29 1.74
N SER A 11 -21.03 -14.80 1.44
CA SER A 11 -19.95 -15.67 0.93
C SER A 11 -19.49 -16.64 2.01
N ALA A 12 -19.30 -17.91 1.65
CA ALA A 12 -18.80 -18.93 2.58
C ALA A 12 -17.43 -18.55 3.17
N THR A 13 -17.23 -18.86 4.45
CA THR A 13 -15.95 -18.65 5.12
C THR A 13 -14.86 -19.49 4.44
N PRO A 14 -13.69 -18.90 4.12
CA PRO A 14 -12.56 -19.67 3.62
C PRO A 14 -12.16 -20.78 4.59
N GLY A 15 -11.71 -21.92 4.07
CA GLY A 15 -11.16 -23.00 4.89
C GLY A 15 -9.92 -22.58 5.70
N PRO A 16 -9.43 -23.41 6.62
CA PRO A 16 -8.29 -23.07 7.47
C PRO A 16 -7.03 -22.73 6.65
N VAL A 17 -6.17 -21.87 7.20
CA VAL A 17 -4.90 -21.49 6.56
C VAL A 17 -3.97 -22.72 6.54
N PRO A 18 -3.46 -23.14 5.36
CA PRO A 18 -2.57 -24.30 5.28
C PRO A 18 -1.27 -24.10 6.07
N LYS A 19 -0.69 -25.19 6.58
CA LYS A 19 0.63 -25.15 7.21
C LYS A 19 1.67 -24.60 6.22
N GLY A 20 2.54 -23.70 6.70
CA GLY A 20 3.57 -23.04 5.88
C GLY A 20 3.04 -21.92 4.99
N HIS A 21 1.75 -21.55 5.09
CA HIS A 21 1.18 -20.37 4.47
C HIS A 21 0.84 -19.32 5.52
N ILE A 22 0.72 -18.09 5.06
CA ILE A 22 -0.05 -17.05 5.75
C ILE A 22 -1.18 -16.60 4.85
N ARG A 23 -2.37 -16.32 5.39
CA ARG A 23 -3.45 -15.76 4.61
C ARG A 23 -3.44 -14.24 4.72
N LEU A 24 -3.61 -13.57 3.59
CA LEU A 24 -3.85 -12.14 3.52
C LEU A 24 -5.30 -11.87 3.10
N TYR A 25 -6.07 -11.25 3.99
CA TYR A 25 -7.30 -10.56 3.62
C TYR A 25 -6.94 -9.20 3.01
N SER A 26 -7.34 -8.99 1.76
CA SER A 26 -6.90 -7.87 0.93
C SER A 26 -8.07 -7.22 0.16
N MET A 27 -7.75 -6.21 -0.62
CA MET A 27 -8.55 -5.75 -1.75
C MET A 27 -7.57 -5.29 -2.84
N ARG A 28 -7.78 -5.72 -4.09
CA ARG A 28 -6.82 -5.60 -5.21
C ARG A 28 -6.26 -4.17 -5.38
N PHE A 29 -7.11 -3.17 -5.27
CA PHE A 29 -6.78 -1.76 -5.43
C PHE A 29 -6.50 -1.01 -4.12
N CYS A 30 -6.56 -1.66 -2.95
CA CYS A 30 -6.28 -1.00 -1.67
C CYS A 30 -4.77 -0.71 -1.52
N PRO A 31 -4.35 0.57 -1.37
CA PRO A 31 -2.94 0.91 -1.20
C PRO A 31 -2.37 0.44 0.15
N PHE A 32 -3.19 0.40 1.20
CA PHE A 32 -2.76 -0.11 2.50
C PHE A 32 -2.49 -1.62 2.45
N ALA A 33 -3.36 -2.40 1.81
CA ALA A 33 -3.13 -3.82 1.63
C ALA A 33 -2.00 -4.13 0.62
N GLN A 34 -1.72 -3.19 -0.29
CA GLN A 34 -0.56 -3.29 -1.17
C GLN A 34 0.76 -3.25 -0.41
N ARG A 35 0.87 -2.50 0.71
CA ARG A 35 2.06 -2.54 1.58
C ARG A 35 2.40 -3.96 2.01
N THR A 36 1.42 -4.69 2.53
CA THR A 36 1.59 -6.08 2.98
C THR A 36 1.91 -7.01 1.83
N ARG A 37 1.26 -6.85 0.66
CA ARG A 37 1.60 -7.60 -0.56
C ARG A 37 3.04 -7.38 -1.01
N LEU A 38 3.54 -6.13 -0.99
CA LEU A 38 4.93 -5.81 -1.33
C LEU A 38 5.88 -6.55 -0.39
N VAL A 39 5.63 -6.53 0.92
CA VAL A 39 6.47 -7.22 1.91
C VAL A 39 6.47 -8.74 1.69
N LEU A 40 5.29 -9.34 1.48
CA LEU A 40 5.16 -10.77 1.19
C LEU A 40 5.97 -11.17 -0.06
N ASN A 41 5.84 -10.41 -1.16
CA ASN A 41 6.57 -10.67 -2.41
C ASN A 41 8.08 -10.41 -2.26
N ALA A 42 8.46 -9.31 -1.61
CA ALA A 42 9.86 -8.96 -1.41
C ALA A 42 10.59 -10.03 -0.60
N LYS A 43 9.91 -10.65 0.37
CA LYS A 43 10.47 -11.69 1.24
C LYS A 43 10.29 -13.11 0.70
N GLY A 44 9.56 -13.30 -0.41
CA GLY A 44 9.30 -14.62 -1.00
C GLY A 44 8.45 -15.52 -0.09
N ILE A 45 7.59 -14.92 0.74
CA ILE A 45 6.72 -15.66 1.66
C ILE A 45 5.63 -16.35 0.85
N THR A 46 5.29 -17.59 1.19
CA THR A 46 4.16 -18.29 0.57
C THR A 46 2.87 -17.85 1.26
N TYR A 47 1.91 -17.32 0.49
CA TYR A 47 0.65 -16.81 1.02
C TYR A 47 -0.51 -17.04 0.05
N ASP A 48 -1.72 -17.13 0.59
CA ASP A 48 -2.95 -17.00 -0.18
C ASP A 48 -3.60 -15.64 0.07
N THR A 49 -4.30 -15.13 -0.94
CA THR A 49 -5.04 -13.87 -0.84
C THR A 49 -6.54 -14.15 -0.87
N VAL A 50 -7.27 -13.57 0.07
CA VAL A 50 -8.72 -13.51 0.09
C VAL A 50 -9.12 -12.05 -0.08
N ASN A 51 -9.64 -11.68 -1.25
CA ASN A 51 -10.11 -10.31 -1.47
C ASN A 51 -11.47 -10.10 -0.79
N ILE A 52 -11.64 -8.98 -0.09
CA ILE A 52 -12.86 -8.63 0.63
C ILE A 52 -13.57 -7.49 -0.10
N HIS A 53 -14.87 -7.63 -0.30
CA HIS A 53 -15.72 -6.56 -0.77
C HIS A 53 -15.89 -5.52 0.35
N LEU A 54 -15.35 -4.31 0.18
CA LEU A 54 -15.18 -3.37 1.31
C LEU A 54 -16.44 -2.59 1.69
N LYS A 55 -17.53 -2.73 0.93
CA LYS A 55 -18.85 -2.14 1.26
C LYS A 55 -19.81 -3.16 1.86
N ASP A 56 -20.03 -4.23 1.12
CA ASP A 56 -20.80 -5.42 1.50
C ASP A 56 -19.87 -6.52 2.05
N LYS A 57 -19.41 -6.36 3.29
CA LYS A 57 -18.37 -7.23 3.89
C LYS A 57 -18.99 -8.54 4.38
N PRO A 58 -18.29 -9.69 4.29
CA PRO A 58 -18.72 -10.92 4.94
C PRO A 58 -18.71 -10.80 6.48
N ASP A 59 -19.74 -11.32 7.15
CA ASP A 59 -19.83 -11.32 8.62
C ASP A 59 -18.63 -12.02 9.28
N TRP A 60 -18.21 -13.17 8.73
CA TRP A 60 -17.06 -13.92 9.23
C TRP A 60 -15.75 -13.13 9.17
N PHE A 61 -15.63 -12.13 8.29
CA PHE A 61 -14.46 -11.27 8.25
C PHE A 61 -14.50 -10.24 9.39
N LEU A 62 -15.68 -9.71 9.69
CA LEU A 62 -15.90 -8.78 10.80
C LEU A 62 -15.65 -9.44 12.17
N GLU A 63 -15.93 -10.74 12.30
CA GLU A 63 -15.56 -11.53 13.48
C GLU A 63 -14.04 -11.59 13.70
N LYS A 64 -13.25 -11.62 12.63
CA LYS A 64 -11.78 -11.66 12.68
C LYS A 64 -11.17 -10.29 12.93
N ASN A 65 -11.63 -9.28 12.19
CA ASN A 65 -11.21 -7.90 12.35
C ASN A 65 -12.46 -7.00 12.51
N PRO A 66 -12.80 -6.61 13.75
CA PRO A 66 -13.96 -5.77 14.03
C PRO A 66 -13.92 -4.38 13.35
N LEU A 67 -12.74 -3.89 12.96
CA LEU A 67 -12.61 -2.66 12.17
C LEU A 67 -13.10 -2.87 10.73
N GLY A 68 -13.13 -4.11 10.27
CA GLY A 68 -13.50 -4.50 8.91
C GLY A 68 -12.59 -3.87 7.86
N LEU A 69 -11.30 -3.69 8.18
CA LEU A 69 -10.31 -3.05 7.30
C LEU A 69 -9.32 -4.08 6.76
N VAL A 70 -8.85 -3.84 5.54
CA VAL A 70 -7.74 -4.58 4.94
C VAL A 70 -6.50 -3.68 4.89
N PRO A 71 -5.29 -4.23 5.10
CA PRO A 71 -4.95 -5.64 5.20
C PRO A 71 -5.25 -6.25 6.57
N THR A 72 -5.51 -7.55 6.58
CA THR A 72 -5.51 -8.40 7.79
C THR A 72 -4.82 -9.71 7.45
N LEU A 73 -3.92 -10.18 8.30
CA LEU A 73 -3.26 -11.48 8.19
C LEU A 73 -3.93 -12.50 9.11
N GLU A 74 -3.95 -13.76 8.69
CA GLU A 74 -4.35 -14.91 9.49
C GLU A 74 -3.27 -15.99 9.42
N THR A 75 -2.82 -16.45 10.59
CA THR A 75 -1.81 -17.53 10.69
C THR A 75 -2.48 -18.92 10.64
N PRO A 76 -1.72 -20.00 10.40
CA PRO A 76 -2.23 -21.37 10.53
C PRO A 76 -2.80 -21.72 11.91
N ALA A 77 -2.42 -20.96 12.95
CA ALA A 77 -2.94 -21.11 14.32
C ALA A 77 -4.25 -20.32 14.54
N GLY A 78 -4.74 -19.59 13.53
CA GLY A 78 -5.92 -18.74 13.63
C GLY A 78 -5.66 -17.39 14.29
N GLU A 79 -4.40 -16.99 14.48
CA GLU A 79 -4.05 -15.68 15.02
C GLU A 79 -4.27 -14.61 13.95
N VAL A 80 -4.81 -13.46 14.35
CA VAL A 80 -5.17 -12.36 13.45
C VAL A 80 -4.32 -11.13 13.72
N ILE A 81 -3.77 -10.53 12.67
CA ILE A 81 -2.96 -9.31 12.73
C ILE A 81 -3.52 -8.30 11.72
N TYR A 82 -3.88 -7.11 12.15
CA TYR A 82 -4.40 -6.04 11.28
C TYR A 82 -3.60 -4.74 11.44
N GLU A 83 -3.92 -3.74 10.62
CA GLU A 83 -3.14 -2.53 10.32
C GLU A 83 -1.94 -2.77 9.40
N SER A 84 -1.86 -1.98 8.32
CA SER A 84 -0.82 -2.19 7.30
C SER A 84 0.62 -2.10 7.82
N PRO A 85 1.02 -1.17 8.70
CA PRO A 85 2.39 -1.16 9.21
C PRO A 85 2.68 -2.34 10.14
N ILE A 86 1.69 -2.74 10.96
CA ILE A 86 1.83 -3.83 11.94
C ILE A 86 1.96 -5.18 11.23
N THR A 87 1.10 -5.45 10.24
CA THR A 87 1.21 -6.66 9.41
C THR A 87 2.56 -6.75 8.71
N CYS A 88 3.09 -5.63 8.21
CA CYS A 88 4.40 -5.59 7.56
C CYS A 88 5.56 -5.82 8.54
N GLU A 89 5.53 -5.23 9.74
CA GLU A 89 6.54 -5.46 10.79
C GLU A 89 6.51 -6.91 11.29
N TYR A 90 5.32 -7.45 11.55
CA TYR A 90 5.14 -8.86 11.94
C TYR A 90 5.77 -9.82 10.91
N LEU A 91 5.47 -9.63 9.62
CA LEU A 91 6.07 -10.43 8.55
C LEU A 91 7.60 -10.32 8.53
N ASP A 92 8.15 -9.12 8.79
CA ASP A 92 9.59 -8.91 8.79
C ASP A 92 10.30 -9.59 9.97
N GLU A 93 9.61 -9.71 11.11
CA GLU A 93 10.11 -10.36 12.32
C GLU A 93 10.04 -11.89 12.25
N VAL A 94 8.93 -12.44 11.76
CA VAL A 94 8.72 -13.90 11.75
C VAL A 94 9.37 -14.64 10.58
N TYR A 95 9.76 -13.92 9.51
CA TYR A 95 10.51 -14.45 8.36
C TYR A 95 11.86 -13.72 8.21
N PRO A 96 12.89 -14.07 8.99
CA PRO A 96 14.08 -13.24 9.17
C PRO A 96 15.13 -13.31 8.03
N GLU A 97 14.95 -14.19 7.04
CA GLU A 97 15.96 -14.49 6.00
C GLU A 97 16.30 -13.28 5.13
N LYS A 98 15.30 -12.45 4.83
CA LYS A 98 15.46 -11.20 4.07
C LYS A 98 14.84 -10.04 4.85
N LYS A 99 15.65 -9.39 5.70
CA LYS A 99 15.20 -8.25 6.51
C LYS A 99 14.95 -7.01 5.66
N LEU A 100 13.79 -6.38 5.86
CA LEU A 100 13.43 -5.11 5.24
C LEU A 100 13.62 -3.93 6.19
N LEU A 101 13.44 -4.13 7.49
CA LEU A 101 13.80 -3.15 8.51
C LEU A 101 15.29 -3.25 8.86
N PRO A 102 15.94 -2.11 9.14
CA PRO A 102 17.33 -2.11 9.57
C PRO A 102 17.48 -2.72 10.97
N SER A 103 18.63 -3.34 11.23
CA SER A 103 18.92 -3.95 12.54
C SER A 103 19.23 -2.92 13.63
N SER A 104 19.71 -1.72 13.26
CA SER A 104 19.96 -0.64 14.21
C SER A 104 18.63 -0.10 14.77
N PRO A 105 18.44 -0.05 16.10
CA PRO A 105 17.24 0.51 16.71
C PRO A 105 16.95 1.95 16.26
N PHE A 106 17.99 2.78 16.17
CA PHE A 106 17.86 4.15 15.71
C PHE A 106 17.44 4.22 14.24
N ALA A 107 18.06 3.44 13.35
CA ALA A 107 17.67 3.41 11.95
C ALA A 107 16.23 2.89 11.76
N LYS A 108 15.79 1.93 12.59
CA LYS A 108 14.40 1.45 12.61
C LYS A 108 13.46 2.59 13.01
N ALA A 109 13.79 3.33 14.06
CA ALA A 109 13.02 4.49 14.49
C ALA A 109 12.97 5.58 13.41
N GLN A 110 14.06 5.81 12.66
CA GLN A 110 14.07 6.76 11.54
C GLN A 110 13.08 6.37 10.44
N GLN A 111 12.97 5.08 10.09
CA GLN A 111 11.95 4.61 9.15
C GLN A 111 10.53 4.83 9.69
N LYS A 112 10.29 4.54 10.98
CA LYS A 112 8.98 4.78 11.61
C LYS A 112 8.60 6.27 11.65
N MET A 113 9.54 7.16 11.99
CA MET A 113 9.31 8.61 11.96
C MET A 113 8.99 9.09 10.54
N MET A 114 9.67 8.57 9.53
CA MET A 114 9.36 8.90 8.14
C MET A 114 7.97 8.43 7.73
N LEU A 115 7.56 7.24 8.14
CA LEU A 115 6.20 6.73 7.91
C LEU A 115 5.14 7.62 8.58
N GLU A 116 5.41 8.10 9.79
CA GLU A 116 4.53 9.04 10.50
C GLU A 116 4.48 10.42 9.84
N HIS A 117 5.55 10.88 9.20
CA HIS A 117 5.48 12.08 8.36
C HIS A 117 4.68 11.82 7.09
N PHE A 118 4.86 10.66 6.47
CA PHE A 118 4.15 10.30 5.25
C PHE A 118 2.65 10.04 5.48
N SER A 119 2.26 9.61 6.69
CA SER A 119 0.85 9.44 7.05
C SER A 119 0.02 10.72 6.85
N LYS A 120 0.66 11.89 6.99
CA LYS A 120 0.07 13.22 6.77
C LYS A 120 0.00 13.62 5.29
N VAL A 121 0.70 12.90 4.41
CA VAL A 121 0.65 13.08 2.95
C VAL A 121 -0.52 12.29 2.33
N ILE A 122 -0.82 11.11 2.89
CA ILE A 122 -1.87 10.21 2.41
C ILE A 122 -3.22 10.89 2.18
N PRO A 123 -3.75 11.76 3.07
CA PRO A 123 -5.04 12.41 2.86
C PRO A 123 -5.15 13.22 1.56
N TYR A 124 -4.05 13.80 1.07
CA TYR A 124 -4.05 14.58 -0.17
C TYR A 124 -4.37 13.72 -1.40
N PHE A 125 -4.01 12.44 -1.37
CA PHE A 125 -4.32 11.48 -2.43
C PHE A 125 -5.81 11.18 -2.57
N TYR A 126 -6.63 11.55 -1.58
CA TYR A 126 -8.08 11.41 -1.62
C TYR A 126 -8.79 12.77 -1.69
N LYS A 127 -8.33 13.75 -0.92
CA LYS A 127 -8.95 15.09 -0.88
C LYS A 127 -8.85 15.81 -2.23
N ILE A 128 -7.69 15.77 -2.90
CA ILE A 128 -7.52 16.48 -4.17
C ILE A 128 -8.42 15.88 -5.26
N PRO A 129 -8.44 14.55 -5.52
CA PRO A 129 -9.29 14.03 -6.59
C PRO A 129 -10.79 14.16 -6.28
N THR A 130 -11.20 14.01 -5.01
CA THR A 130 -12.60 14.24 -4.60
C THR A 130 -12.99 15.70 -4.81
N GLY A 131 -12.17 16.66 -4.37
CA GLY A 131 -12.44 18.08 -4.57
C GLY A 131 -12.53 18.45 -6.05
N ARG A 132 -11.59 17.95 -6.88
CA ARG A 132 -11.65 18.13 -8.35
C ARG A 132 -12.94 17.59 -8.94
N LYS A 133 -13.37 16.39 -8.51
CA LYS A 133 -14.63 15.80 -8.97
C LYS A 133 -15.84 16.67 -8.58
N ASN A 134 -15.84 17.21 -7.38
CA ASN A 134 -16.93 18.06 -6.87
C ASN A 134 -16.91 19.49 -7.44
N GLY A 135 -15.92 19.85 -8.26
CA GLY A 135 -15.75 21.21 -8.76
C GLY A 135 -15.25 22.20 -7.70
N GLU A 136 -14.62 21.71 -6.63
CA GLU A 136 -14.01 22.52 -5.57
C GLU A 136 -12.66 23.08 -6.01
N ASP A 137 -12.27 24.24 -5.48
CA ASP A 137 -10.90 24.75 -5.63
C ASP A 137 -9.95 23.94 -4.74
N VAL A 138 -9.07 23.17 -5.37
CA VAL A 138 -8.07 22.33 -4.72
C VAL A 138 -6.66 22.92 -4.80
N SER A 139 -6.48 24.13 -5.34
CA SER A 139 -5.16 24.72 -5.59
C SER A 139 -4.27 24.77 -4.35
N GLY A 140 -4.83 25.11 -3.18
CA GLY A 140 -4.14 25.06 -1.90
C GLY A 140 -3.68 23.66 -1.50
N LEU A 141 -4.53 22.64 -1.68
CA LEU A 141 -4.17 21.25 -1.39
C LEU A 141 -3.07 20.73 -2.34
N GLU A 142 -3.10 21.15 -3.60
CA GLU A 142 -2.06 20.81 -4.57
C GLU A 142 -0.72 21.47 -4.22
N ALA A 143 -0.74 22.74 -3.80
CA ALA A 143 0.45 23.45 -3.34
C ALA A 143 1.07 22.78 -2.12
N ASP A 144 0.24 22.41 -1.14
CA ASP A 144 0.67 21.64 0.04
C ASP A 144 1.29 20.30 -0.33
N LEU A 145 0.66 19.53 -1.24
CA LEU A 145 1.19 18.23 -1.65
C LEU A 145 2.54 18.38 -2.36
N LYS A 146 2.69 19.39 -3.23
CA LYS A 146 3.97 19.73 -3.87
C LYS A 146 5.04 20.07 -2.84
N GLU A 147 4.70 20.84 -1.79
CA GLU A 147 5.61 21.16 -0.69
C GLU A 147 6.05 19.88 0.07
N LYS A 148 5.12 18.94 0.30
CA LYS A 148 5.45 17.65 0.93
C LYS A 148 6.35 16.79 0.05
N PHE A 149 6.13 16.76 -1.27
CA PHE A 149 7.03 16.08 -2.20
C PHE A 149 8.41 16.74 -2.24
N ALA A 150 8.49 18.07 -2.20
CA ALA A 150 9.76 18.79 -2.09
C ALA A 150 10.54 18.41 -0.81
N LYS A 151 9.84 18.23 0.32
CA LYS A 151 10.45 17.75 1.58
C LYS A 151 10.97 16.32 1.47
N LEU A 152 10.24 15.42 0.82
CA LEU A 152 10.70 14.06 0.55
C LEU A 152 11.93 14.05 -0.37
N ASN A 153 11.92 14.89 -1.41
CA ASN A 153 13.07 15.09 -2.29
C ASN A 153 14.29 15.61 -1.55
N ALA A 154 14.13 16.64 -0.71
CA ALA A 154 15.21 17.17 0.11
C ALA A 154 15.80 16.11 1.05
N CYS A 155 14.99 15.17 1.55
CA CYS A 155 15.48 14.04 2.33
C CYS A 155 16.45 13.16 1.52
N LEU A 156 16.10 12.80 0.27
CA LEU A 156 16.96 12.02 -0.61
C LEU A 156 18.24 12.78 -1.00
N VAL A 157 18.11 14.08 -1.33
CA VAL A 157 19.27 14.96 -1.61
C VAL A 157 20.24 15.00 -0.44
N ASN A 158 19.74 15.17 0.78
CA ASN A 158 20.56 15.26 1.99
C ASN A 158 21.21 13.92 2.36
N LYS A 159 20.47 12.80 2.21
CA LYS A 159 20.98 11.46 2.48
C LYS A 159 21.98 10.98 1.43
N LYS A 160 21.86 11.45 0.18
CA LYS A 160 22.64 11.00 -0.98
C LYS A 160 22.55 9.49 -1.22
N THR A 161 21.36 8.93 -0.99
CA THR A 161 21.06 7.51 -1.15
C THR A 161 20.04 7.29 -2.26
N LYS A 162 20.04 6.09 -2.85
CA LYS A 162 19.07 5.73 -3.90
C LYS A 162 17.63 5.59 -3.39
N PHE A 163 17.48 5.13 -2.15
CA PHE A 163 16.21 4.86 -1.48
C PHE A 163 16.15 5.57 -0.14
N PHE A 164 14.97 5.63 0.47
CA PHE A 164 14.79 6.36 1.72
C PHE A 164 15.49 5.70 2.92
N GLY A 165 15.70 4.37 2.85
CA GLY A 165 16.44 3.62 3.86
C GLY A 165 17.94 3.44 3.58
N GLY A 166 18.44 3.81 2.40
CA GLY A 166 19.84 3.56 2.00
C GLY A 166 19.99 3.33 0.49
N ASP A 167 21.05 2.64 0.08
CA ASP A 167 21.30 2.33 -1.34
C ASP A 167 20.56 1.10 -1.87
N SER A 168 19.78 0.44 -1.02
CA SER A 168 18.89 -0.66 -1.35
C SER A 168 17.48 -0.39 -0.80
N ILE A 169 16.47 -0.98 -1.42
CA ILE A 169 15.08 -0.89 -0.98
C ILE A 169 14.96 -1.45 0.44
N THR A 170 14.18 -0.75 1.26
CA THR A 170 13.85 -1.16 2.63
C THR A 170 12.36 -1.02 2.89
N MET A 171 11.91 -1.37 4.10
CA MET A 171 10.50 -1.32 4.49
C MET A 171 9.85 0.04 4.18
N ILE A 172 10.52 1.16 4.51
CA ILE A 172 9.95 2.49 4.31
C ILE A 172 9.61 2.82 2.85
N ASP A 173 10.38 2.30 1.90
CA ASP A 173 10.13 2.50 0.47
C ASP A 173 8.82 1.80 0.06
N TYR A 174 8.63 0.53 0.47
CA TYR A 174 7.38 -0.20 0.26
C TYR A 174 6.19 0.41 1.03
N MET A 175 6.43 1.06 2.16
CA MET A 175 5.36 1.74 2.90
C MET A 175 4.84 3.00 2.20
N MET A 176 5.63 3.62 1.32
CA MET A 176 5.21 4.83 0.58
C MET A 176 4.81 4.54 -0.86
N TRP A 177 5.38 3.50 -1.46
CA TRP A 177 5.20 3.16 -2.87
C TRP A 177 3.75 3.15 -3.39
N PRO A 178 2.76 2.54 -2.69
CA PRO A 178 1.40 2.43 -3.23
C PRO A 178 0.78 3.76 -3.67
N TRP A 179 1.09 4.86 -2.99
CA TRP A 179 0.56 6.18 -3.36
C TRP A 179 1.28 6.74 -4.59
N PHE A 180 2.59 6.56 -4.69
CA PHE A 180 3.35 6.99 -5.86
C PHE A 180 3.00 6.18 -7.11
N GLU A 181 2.70 4.89 -6.99
CA GLU A 181 2.17 4.08 -8.11
C GLU A 181 0.88 4.67 -8.70
N ARG A 182 0.04 5.29 -7.87
CA ARG A 182 -1.23 5.91 -8.27
C ARG A 182 -1.07 7.36 -8.76
N ALA A 183 0.12 7.94 -8.66
CA ALA A 183 0.33 9.36 -8.95
C ALA A 183 -0.07 9.72 -10.40
N GLU A 184 0.18 8.85 -11.38
CA GLU A 184 -0.23 9.10 -12.76
C GLU A 184 -1.76 9.06 -12.92
N ALA A 185 -2.41 8.03 -12.38
CA ALA A 185 -3.86 7.90 -12.42
C ALA A 185 -4.57 9.11 -11.77
N TYR A 186 -3.96 9.72 -10.76
CA TYR A 186 -4.52 10.87 -10.02
C TYR A 186 -4.06 12.22 -10.56
N GLN A 187 -3.33 12.25 -11.67
CA GLN A 187 -2.77 13.47 -12.26
C GLN A 187 -1.90 14.24 -11.26
N PHE A 188 -1.00 13.54 -10.59
CA PHE A 188 0.04 14.07 -9.70
C PHE A 188 1.46 13.89 -10.26
N LYS A 189 1.62 13.30 -11.44
CA LYS A 189 2.93 13.10 -12.06
C LYS A 189 3.69 14.42 -12.22
N GLN A 190 2.99 15.47 -12.62
CA GLN A 190 3.52 16.83 -12.74
C GLN A 190 3.87 17.49 -11.39
N PHE A 191 3.43 16.92 -10.26
CA PHE A 191 3.84 17.42 -8.94
C PHE A 191 5.27 16.99 -8.60
N LEU A 192 5.87 16.11 -9.41
CA LEU A 192 7.25 15.66 -9.26
C LEU A 192 8.27 16.47 -10.08
N ASP A 193 7.83 17.43 -10.91
CA ASP A 193 8.71 18.12 -11.87
C ASP A 193 9.84 18.94 -11.20
N GLY A 194 9.63 19.40 -9.96
CA GLY A 194 10.64 20.07 -9.13
C GLY A 194 11.41 19.14 -8.17
N THR A 195 11.23 17.82 -8.29
CA THR A 195 11.75 16.83 -7.32
C THR A 195 12.56 15.73 -8.00
N PRO A 196 13.77 16.02 -8.52
CA PRO A 196 14.52 15.08 -9.36
C PRO A 196 14.91 13.78 -8.65
N GLU A 197 15.33 13.84 -7.39
CA GLU A 197 15.71 12.62 -6.64
C GLU A 197 14.47 11.79 -6.27
N LEU A 198 13.36 12.43 -5.95
CA LEU A 198 12.10 11.72 -5.71
C LEU A 198 11.59 11.05 -7.00
N LYS A 199 11.68 11.74 -8.15
CA LYS A 199 11.35 11.16 -9.45
C LYS A 199 12.23 9.97 -9.78
N LYS A 200 13.54 10.08 -9.59
CA LYS A 200 14.49 8.97 -9.74
C LYS A 200 14.18 7.81 -8.81
N TRP A 201 13.80 8.08 -7.56
CA TRP A 201 13.32 7.03 -6.65
C TRP A 201 12.07 6.31 -7.19
N THR A 202 11.10 7.04 -7.77
CA THR A 202 9.92 6.37 -8.38
C THR A 202 10.31 5.47 -9.56
N GLU A 203 11.26 5.91 -10.39
CA GLU A 203 11.78 5.13 -11.51
C GLU A 203 12.51 3.87 -11.04
N LEU A 204 13.27 3.96 -9.94
CA LEU A 204 13.94 2.81 -9.31
C LEU A 204 12.94 1.83 -8.70
N MET A 205 11.91 2.32 -8.02
CA MET A 205 10.86 1.47 -7.45
C MET A 205 10.10 0.69 -8.53
N LEU A 206 9.85 1.29 -9.70
CA LEU A 206 9.28 0.58 -10.86
C LEU A 206 10.16 -0.55 -11.38
N GLN A 207 11.46 -0.57 -11.06
CA GLN A 207 12.37 -1.65 -11.47
C GLN A 207 12.40 -2.83 -10.50
N ASP A 208 11.91 -2.64 -9.26
CA ASP A 208 11.91 -3.67 -8.22
C ASP A 208 11.02 -4.86 -8.58
N SER A 209 11.48 -6.07 -8.28
CA SER A 209 10.75 -7.29 -8.63
C SER A 209 9.44 -7.45 -7.85
N ALA A 210 9.41 -7.06 -6.57
CA ALA A 210 8.20 -7.16 -5.76
C ALA A 210 7.14 -6.14 -6.20
N VAL A 211 7.57 -4.94 -6.60
CA VAL A 211 6.70 -3.94 -7.23
C VAL A 211 6.13 -4.46 -8.55
N LYS A 212 7.00 -4.89 -9.48
CA LYS A 212 6.59 -5.40 -10.81
C LYS A 212 5.61 -6.56 -10.73
N ALA A 213 5.77 -7.43 -9.73
CA ALA A 213 4.93 -8.62 -9.57
C ALA A 213 3.45 -8.29 -9.26
N ILE A 214 3.15 -7.12 -8.68
CA ILE A 214 1.80 -6.81 -8.18
C ILE A 214 1.24 -5.44 -8.62
N MET A 215 2.01 -4.66 -9.37
CA MET A 215 1.59 -3.33 -9.80
C MET A 215 0.43 -3.41 -10.81
N PHE A 216 -0.44 -2.41 -10.78
CA PHE A 216 -1.44 -2.21 -11.83
C PHE A 216 -1.01 -1.12 -12.79
N SER A 217 -1.53 -1.16 -14.02
CA SER A 217 -1.34 -0.07 -14.97
C SER A 217 -2.00 1.22 -14.49
N PRO A 218 -1.53 2.41 -14.92
CA PRO A 218 -2.20 3.67 -14.65
C PRO A 218 -3.68 3.66 -15.07
N ASP A 219 -4.00 3.01 -16.19
CA ASP A 219 -5.38 2.89 -16.69
C ASP A 219 -6.27 2.05 -15.78
N ALA A 220 -5.76 0.93 -15.25
CA ALA A 220 -6.51 0.11 -14.30
C ALA A 220 -6.77 0.86 -12.99
N HIS A 221 -5.76 1.57 -12.46
CA HIS A 221 -5.93 2.44 -11.28
C HIS A 221 -6.95 3.54 -11.55
N LYS A 222 -6.88 4.21 -12.71
CA LYS A 222 -7.81 5.27 -13.10
C LYS A 222 -9.24 4.76 -13.23
N ALA A 223 -9.43 3.60 -13.86
CA ALA A 223 -10.73 2.99 -14.05
C ALA A 223 -11.38 2.59 -12.72
N PHE A 224 -10.66 1.85 -11.87
CA PHE A 224 -11.14 1.53 -10.52
C PHE A 224 -11.45 2.82 -9.74
N PHE A 225 -10.52 3.77 -9.73
CA PHE A 225 -10.68 4.97 -8.91
C PHE A 225 -11.85 5.86 -9.34
N LYS A 226 -12.19 5.86 -10.64
CA LYS A 226 -13.42 6.50 -11.11
C LYS A 226 -14.66 5.91 -10.43
N THR A 227 -14.79 4.58 -10.42
CA THR A 227 -15.93 3.90 -9.75
C THR A 227 -15.95 4.18 -8.24
N PHE A 228 -14.77 4.25 -7.61
CA PHE A 228 -14.64 4.62 -6.20
C PHE A 228 -15.13 6.04 -5.93
N LEU A 229 -14.70 7.01 -6.74
CA LEU A 229 -15.15 8.41 -6.64
C LEU A 229 -16.65 8.53 -6.91
N ASP A 230 -17.22 7.71 -7.79
CA ASP A 230 -18.65 7.62 -8.08
C ASP A 230 -19.47 7.00 -6.94
N GLY A 231 -18.81 6.58 -5.86
CA GLY A 231 -19.47 5.99 -4.70
C GLY A 231 -19.92 4.56 -4.93
N ASN A 232 -19.59 3.93 -6.06
CA ASN A 232 -19.91 2.54 -6.37
C ASN A 232 -18.64 1.81 -6.84
N PRO A 233 -17.64 1.63 -5.95
CA PRO A 233 -16.38 1.01 -6.32
C PRO A 233 -16.58 -0.41 -6.84
N ASP A 234 -16.06 -0.69 -8.03
CA ASP A 234 -15.99 -2.02 -8.61
C ASP A 234 -14.74 -2.74 -8.06
N PHE A 235 -14.89 -3.46 -6.95
CA PHE A 235 -13.78 -4.17 -6.31
C PHE A 235 -13.24 -5.35 -7.15
N ASP A 236 -14.02 -5.81 -8.13
CA ASP A 236 -13.69 -6.90 -9.04
C ASP A 236 -13.26 -6.40 -10.43
N TYR A 237 -13.02 -5.11 -10.59
CA TYR A 237 -12.67 -4.51 -11.88
C TYR A 237 -11.61 -5.31 -12.65
N GLY A 238 -11.92 -5.70 -13.88
CA GLY A 238 -11.06 -6.48 -14.76
C GLY A 238 -11.02 -7.99 -14.49
N LEU A 239 -11.99 -8.54 -13.76
CA LEU A 239 -12.24 -9.98 -13.56
C LEU A 239 -13.51 -10.45 -14.26
#